data_AF-A0AAI8B4R3-F1
#
_entry.id   AF-A0AAI8B4R3-F1
#
_cell.length_a   1.000
_cell.length_b   1.000
_cell.length_c   1.000
_cell.angle_alpha   90.00
_cell.angle_beta   90.00
_cell.angle_gamma   90.00
#
_symmetry.space_group_name_H-M   'P 1'
#
loop_
_entity.id
_entity.type
_entity.pdbx_description
1 polymer ?
#
loop_
_entity_poly.entity_id
_entity_poly.type
_entity_poly.pdbx_seq_one_letter_code
_entity_poly.pdbx_strand_id
1 'polypeptide(L)'
;MREIARASGVDPALVAHHYGSKEALWIAVVDQIADEAAPMVAKIAALRESSGPGPRARVESAVSILIDQVFLTPDVGMFFSTAATETGERLDLLIERVVRPFRDAFVPLLIDAIDAGEISRQDPDIMFTMLANGISKTVAYSHVLSPFSSLPRHAKKFKRAVLTTALAMLG
;
A
#
# COMPACT_ATOMS: atom_id res chain seq x y z
N MET A 1 -21.80 8.21 10.44
CA MET A 1 -21.50 8.91 11.71
C MET A 1 -22.03 8.17 12.92
N ARG A 2 -23.35 8.00 13.12
CA ARG A 2 -23.89 7.25 14.27
C ARG A 2 -23.36 5.81 14.40
N GLU A 3 -23.25 5.10 13.28
CA GLU A 3 -22.75 3.73 13.28
C GLU A 3 -21.24 3.63 13.53
N ILE A 4 -20.48 4.61 13.03
CA ILE A 4 -19.03 4.75 13.25
C ILE A 4 -18.77 5.09 14.73
N ALA A 5 -19.51 6.05 15.28
CA ALA A 5 -19.42 6.43 16.69
C ALA A 5 -19.74 5.25 17.62
N ARG A 6 -20.79 4.48 17.30
CA ARG A 6 -21.12 3.23 18.01
C ARG A 6 -20.00 2.18 17.91
N ALA A 7 -19.39 2.02 16.74
CA ALA A 7 -18.28 1.08 16.54
C ALA A 7 -16.98 1.54 17.24
N SER A 8 -16.77 2.85 17.36
CA SER A 8 -15.61 3.46 18.02
C SER A 8 -15.80 3.68 19.52
N GLY A 9 -16.99 3.41 20.07
CA GLY A 9 -17.29 3.67 21.50
C GLY A 9 -17.36 5.16 21.86
N VAL A 10 -17.54 6.03 20.87
CA VAL A 10 -17.55 7.51 21.03
C VAL A 10 -18.97 8.04 20.87
N ASP A 11 -19.29 9.14 21.54
CA ASP A 11 -20.57 9.83 21.36
C ASP A 11 -20.74 10.28 19.88
N PRO A 12 -21.85 9.90 19.21
CA PRO A 12 -22.17 10.38 17.86
C PRO A 12 -22.14 11.89 17.68
N ALA A 13 -22.48 12.68 18.71
CA ALA A 13 -22.41 14.13 18.71
C ALA A 13 -20.96 14.63 18.72
N LEU A 14 -20.04 13.91 19.39
CA LEU A 14 -18.61 14.25 19.38
C LEU A 14 -17.98 13.99 18.02
N VAL A 15 -18.36 12.89 17.35
CA VAL A 15 -17.92 12.56 15.99
C VAL A 15 -18.48 13.56 14.97
N ALA A 16 -19.75 13.96 15.13
CA ALA A 16 -20.36 14.99 14.29
C ALA A 16 -19.76 16.39 14.55
N HIS A 17 -19.38 16.71 15.79
CA HIS A 17 -18.72 17.97 16.13
C HIS A 17 -17.28 18.02 15.61
N HIS A 18 -16.53 16.92 15.68
CA HIS A 18 -15.13 16.88 15.23
C HIS A 18 -14.97 16.89 13.71
N TYR A 19 -15.83 16.17 12.99
CA TYR A 19 -15.68 16.00 11.54
C TYR A 19 -16.77 16.71 10.73
N GLY A 20 -17.91 17.08 11.32
CA GLY A 20 -19.00 17.76 10.63
C GLY A 20 -19.82 16.85 9.70
N SER A 21 -19.19 16.27 8.67
CA SER A 21 -19.83 15.46 7.63
C SER A 21 -19.10 14.14 7.37
N LYS A 22 -19.78 13.18 6.72
CA LYS A 22 -19.16 11.91 6.29
C LYS A 22 -18.03 12.14 5.28
N GLU A 23 -18.11 13.23 4.52
CA GLU A 23 -17.12 13.63 3.55
C GLU A 23 -15.88 14.23 4.21
N ALA A 24 -16.03 15.10 5.21
CA ALA A 24 -14.91 15.59 5.98
C ALA A 24 -14.23 14.48 6.80
N LEU A 25 -14.99 13.49 7.30
CA LEU A 25 -14.40 12.29 7.88
C LEU A 25 -13.62 11.47 6.84
N TRP A 26 -14.13 11.35 5.61
CA TRP A 26 -13.42 10.66 4.52
C TRP A 26 -12.09 11.33 4.20
N ILE A 27 -12.10 12.65 4.03
CA ILE A 27 -10.89 13.45 3.79
C ILE A 27 -9.88 13.22 4.92
N ALA A 28 -10.32 13.33 6.18
CA ALA A 28 -9.44 13.13 7.33
C ALA A 28 -8.84 11.72 7.39
N VAL A 29 -9.59 10.68 7.01
CA VAL A 29 -9.07 9.30 6.94
C VAL A 29 -8.02 9.17 5.84
N VAL A 30 -8.27 9.74 4.65
CA VAL A 30 -7.30 9.69 3.55
C VAL A 30 -6.03 10.46 3.90
N ASP A 31 -6.16 11.64 4.51
CA ASP A 31 -5.01 12.43 4.96
C ASP A 31 -4.20 11.68 6.04
N GLN A 32 -4.87 11.05 7.02
CA GLN A 32 -4.20 10.23 8.03
C GLN A 32 -3.42 9.06 7.40
N ILE A 33 -4.00 8.37 6.43
CA ILE A 33 -3.32 7.28 5.70
C ILE A 33 -2.11 7.83 4.94
N ALA A 34 -2.24 8.99 4.30
CA ALA A 34 -1.14 9.62 3.59
C ALA A 34 0.01 10.00 4.54
N ASP A 35 -0.31 10.58 5.70
CA ASP A 35 0.67 10.96 6.72
C ASP A 35 1.39 9.74 7.30
N GLU A 36 0.67 8.64 7.56
CA GLU A 36 1.25 7.38 8.03
C GLU A 36 2.13 6.72 6.96
N ALA A 37 1.80 6.86 5.69
CA ALA A 37 2.56 6.31 4.58
C ALA A 37 3.77 7.18 4.18
N ALA A 38 3.77 8.48 4.51
CA ALA A 38 4.82 9.42 4.09
C ALA A 38 6.25 8.97 4.45
N PRO A 39 6.55 8.42 5.65
CA PRO A 39 7.87 7.91 5.96
C PRO A 39 8.29 6.72 5.07
N MET A 40 7.34 5.86 4.68
CA MET A 40 7.59 4.76 3.76
C MET A 40 7.93 5.29 2.37
N VAL A 41 7.13 6.23 1.86
CA VAL A 41 7.34 6.86 0.54
C VAL A 41 8.71 7.54 0.48
N ALA A 42 9.08 8.31 1.51
CA ALA A 42 10.39 8.97 1.59
C ALA A 42 11.56 7.96 1.58
N LYS A 43 11.44 6.84 2.30
CA LYS A 43 12.47 5.78 2.28
C LYS A 43 12.64 5.17 0.89
N ILE A 44 11.54 4.95 0.17
CA ILE A 44 11.59 4.38 -1.19
C ILE A 44 12.21 5.36 -2.16
N ALA A 45 11.82 6.65 -2.11
CA ALA A 45 12.41 7.69 -2.95
C ALA A 45 13.94 7.77 -2.77
N ALA A 46 14.42 7.68 -1.53
CA ALA A 46 15.85 7.73 -1.21
C ALA A 46 16.66 6.55 -1.78
N LEU A 47 16.02 5.41 -2.11
CA LEU A 47 16.72 4.27 -2.71
C LEU A 47 17.35 4.62 -4.05
N ARG A 48 16.71 5.50 -4.83
CA ARG A 48 17.20 5.88 -6.17
C ARG A 48 18.54 6.63 -6.10
N GLU A 49 18.74 7.40 -5.05
CA GLU A 49 19.94 8.21 -4.83
C GLU A 49 21.08 7.41 -4.16
N SER A 50 20.80 6.21 -3.67
CA SER A 50 21.78 5.40 -2.93
C SER A 50 22.91 4.89 -3.82
N SER A 51 24.15 5.25 -3.52
CA SER A 51 25.33 4.92 -4.36
C SER A 51 25.83 3.47 -4.27
N GLY A 52 25.16 2.61 -3.50
CA GLY A 52 25.59 1.22 -3.26
C GLY A 52 24.86 0.18 -4.10
N PRO A 53 23.56 -0.07 -3.87
CA PRO A 53 22.82 -1.12 -4.56
C PRO A 53 22.60 -0.81 -6.04
N GLY A 54 22.71 -1.84 -6.89
CA GLY A 54 22.30 -1.77 -8.30
C GLY A 54 20.78 -1.63 -8.47
N PRO A 55 20.30 -1.29 -9.69
CA PRO A 55 18.88 -1.02 -9.97
C PRO A 55 17.92 -2.09 -9.44
N ARG A 56 18.17 -3.38 -9.68
CA ARG A 56 17.34 -4.48 -9.18
C ARG A 56 17.30 -4.49 -7.65
N ALA A 57 18.45 -4.40 -7.00
CA ALA A 57 18.51 -4.44 -5.53
C ALA A 57 17.73 -3.27 -4.88
N ARG A 58 17.65 -2.12 -5.55
CA ARG A 58 16.79 -0.99 -5.13
C ARG A 58 15.30 -1.35 -5.26
N VAL A 59 14.90 -1.99 -6.36
CA VAL A 59 13.52 -2.49 -6.51
C VAL A 59 13.19 -3.53 -5.44
N GLU A 60 14.06 -4.52 -5.21
CA GLU A 60 13.85 -5.54 -4.17
C GLU A 60 13.72 -4.92 -2.77
N SER A 61 14.52 -3.87 -2.48
CA SER A 61 14.42 -3.10 -1.24
C SER A 61 13.08 -2.35 -1.14
N ALA A 62 12.62 -1.73 -2.22
CA ALA A 62 11.33 -1.05 -2.26
C ALA A 62 10.16 -2.02 -2.04
N VAL A 63 10.20 -3.21 -2.66
CA VAL A 63 9.23 -4.29 -2.45
C VAL A 63 9.23 -4.73 -0.98
N SER A 64 10.40 -4.90 -0.37
CA SER A 64 10.50 -5.26 1.05
C SER A 64 9.90 -4.19 1.95
N ILE A 65 10.16 -2.90 1.69
CA ILE A 65 9.59 -1.79 2.45
C ILE A 65 8.06 -1.76 2.34
N LEU A 66 7.51 -1.97 1.14
CA LEU A 66 6.06 -2.07 0.93
C LEU A 66 5.47 -3.23 1.73
N ILE A 67 6.07 -4.42 1.68
CA ILE A 67 5.59 -5.59 2.43
C ILE A 67 5.65 -5.33 3.94
N ASP A 68 6.72 -4.70 4.42
CA ASP A 68 6.85 -4.31 5.82
C ASP A 68 5.70 -3.41 6.27
N GLN A 69 5.38 -2.40 5.47
CA GLN A 69 4.28 -1.48 5.74
C GLN A 69 2.92 -2.19 5.73
N VAL A 70 2.65 -3.01 4.71
CA VAL A 70 1.36 -3.72 4.58
C VAL A 70 1.11 -4.67 5.76
N PHE A 71 2.16 -5.33 6.28
CA PHE A 71 2.04 -6.17 7.47
C PHE A 71 1.93 -5.36 8.78
N LEU A 72 2.44 -4.13 8.81
CA LEU A 72 2.30 -3.23 9.95
C LEU A 72 0.88 -2.64 10.03
N THR A 73 0.28 -2.32 8.88
CA THR A 73 -1.04 -1.70 8.77
C THR A 73 -2.00 -2.48 7.84
N PRO A 74 -2.43 -3.72 8.20
CA PRO A 74 -3.30 -4.52 7.33
C PRO A 74 -4.66 -3.88 7.06
N ASP A 75 -5.18 -3.12 8.02
CA ASP A 75 -6.49 -2.45 7.93
C ASP A 75 -6.52 -1.39 6.82
N VAL A 76 -5.39 -0.74 6.56
CA VAL A 76 -5.23 0.19 5.44
C VAL A 76 -5.40 -0.54 4.11
N GLY A 77 -4.87 -1.75 3.98
CA GLY A 77 -5.06 -2.58 2.78
C GLY A 77 -6.53 -2.98 2.56
N MET A 78 -7.27 -3.24 3.64
CA MET A 78 -8.73 -3.46 3.56
C MET A 78 -9.47 -2.19 3.16
N PHE A 79 -9.11 -1.04 3.73
CA PHE A 79 -9.66 0.27 3.36
C PHE A 79 -9.47 0.55 1.87
N PHE A 80 -8.26 0.36 1.33
CA PHE A 80 -8.00 0.55 -0.11
C PHE A 80 -8.88 -0.33 -0.99
N SER A 81 -9.16 -1.55 -0.54
CA SER A 81 -9.94 -2.50 -1.32
C SER A 81 -11.42 -2.14 -1.39
N THR A 82 -11.96 -1.42 -0.40
CA THR A 82 -13.32 -0.86 -0.44
C THR A 82 -13.34 0.53 -1.08
N ALA A 83 -12.35 1.37 -0.78
CA ALA A 83 -12.15 2.71 -1.34
C ALA A 83 -11.96 2.70 -2.87
N ALA A 84 -11.41 1.63 -3.43
CA ALA A 84 -11.24 1.46 -4.88
C ALA A 84 -12.56 1.39 -5.67
N THR A 85 -13.72 1.32 -5.00
CA THR A 85 -15.04 1.38 -5.63
C THR A 85 -15.64 2.80 -5.63
N GLU A 86 -15.00 3.75 -4.95
CA GLU A 86 -15.41 5.15 -4.96
C GLU A 86 -15.16 5.77 -6.35
N THR A 87 -15.93 6.81 -6.67
CA THR A 87 -15.84 7.54 -7.95
C THR A 87 -15.92 9.05 -7.69
N GLY A 88 -15.51 9.86 -8.67
CA GLY A 88 -15.49 11.32 -8.55
C GLY A 88 -14.48 11.81 -7.51
N GLU A 89 -14.83 12.88 -6.79
CA GLU A 89 -13.91 13.65 -5.92
C GLU A 89 -13.19 12.80 -4.86
N ARG A 90 -13.82 11.73 -4.36
CA ARG A 90 -13.21 10.82 -3.38
C ARG A 90 -12.10 9.96 -3.96
N LEU A 91 -12.30 9.50 -5.19
CA LEU A 91 -11.27 8.76 -5.92
C LEU A 91 -10.11 9.69 -6.27
N ASP A 92 -10.42 10.90 -6.74
CA ASP A 92 -9.40 11.90 -7.07
C ASP A 92 -8.53 12.23 -5.85
N LEU A 93 -9.14 12.43 -4.69
CA LEU A 93 -8.40 12.66 -3.44
C LEU A 93 -7.51 11.47 -3.07
N LEU A 94 -8.00 10.23 -3.18
CA LEU A 94 -7.23 9.03 -2.90
C LEU A 94 -6.02 8.91 -3.84
N ILE A 95 -6.23 9.20 -5.13
CA ILE A 95 -5.19 9.20 -6.14
C ILE A 95 -4.12 10.24 -5.79
N GLU A 96 -4.53 11.48 -5.54
CA GLU A 96 -3.60 12.58 -5.29
C GLU A 96 -2.83 12.42 -3.98
N ARG A 97 -3.50 11.98 -2.91
CA ARG A 97 -2.90 11.94 -1.57
C ARG A 97 -2.12 10.67 -1.28
N VAL A 98 -2.47 9.54 -1.88
CA VAL A 98 -1.83 8.26 -1.54
C VAL A 98 -1.21 7.56 -2.74
N VAL A 99 -1.97 7.40 -3.84
CA VAL A 99 -1.48 6.62 -4.99
C VAL A 99 -0.33 7.33 -5.69
N ARG A 100 -0.48 8.62 -6.01
CA ARG A 100 0.50 9.41 -6.75
C ARG A 100 1.83 9.52 -6.02
N PRO A 101 1.91 9.89 -4.72
CA PRO A 101 3.20 9.97 -4.02
C PRO A 101 3.94 8.63 -3.98
N PHE A 102 3.20 7.53 -3.76
CA PHE A 102 3.81 6.21 -3.72
C PHE A 102 4.30 5.76 -5.11
N ARG A 103 3.49 5.99 -6.15
CA ARG A 103 3.86 5.76 -7.55
C ARG A 103 5.12 6.54 -7.91
N ASP A 104 5.15 7.84 -7.62
CA ASP A 104 6.25 8.72 -8.03
C ASP A 104 7.57 8.39 -7.32
N ALA A 105 7.52 7.74 -6.15
CA ALA A 105 8.70 7.19 -5.49
C ALA A 105 9.13 5.83 -6.08
N PHE A 106 8.19 4.95 -6.43
CA PHE A 106 8.46 3.55 -6.77
C PHE A 106 8.74 3.34 -8.27
N VAL A 107 7.92 3.91 -9.14
CA VAL A 107 7.99 3.68 -10.60
C VAL A 107 9.34 4.06 -11.21
N PRO A 108 10.01 5.16 -10.79
CA PRO A 108 11.36 5.45 -11.27
C PRO A 108 12.37 4.32 -11.00
N LEU A 109 12.25 3.60 -9.88
CA LEU A 109 13.13 2.46 -9.58
C LEU A 109 12.89 1.30 -10.56
N LEU A 110 11.64 1.06 -10.95
CA LEU A 110 11.29 0.06 -11.96
C LEU A 110 11.86 0.42 -13.32
N ILE A 111 11.72 1.69 -13.73
CA ILE A 111 12.28 2.19 -15.00
C ILE A 111 13.79 1.99 -15.03
N ASP A 112 14.52 2.43 -13.99
CA ASP A 112 15.97 2.29 -13.92
C ASP A 112 16.41 0.80 -14.04
N ALA A 113 15.67 -0.13 -13.43
CA ALA A 113 15.96 -1.56 -13.49
C ALA A 113 15.58 -2.23 -14.82
N ILE A 114 14.51 -1.78 -15.47
CA ILE A 114 14.11 -2.23 -16.81
C ILE A 114 15.13 -1.77 -17.85
N ASP A 115 15.57 -0.50 -17.77
CA ASP A 115 16.54 0.08 -18.70
C ASP A 115 17.92 -0.57 -18.55
N ALA A 116 18.28 -0.98 -17.33
CA ALA A 116 19.48 -1.78 -17.07
C ALA A 116 19.36 -3.25 -17.49
N GLY A 117 18.16 -3.72 -17.87
CA GLY A 117 17.90 -5.11 -18.23
C GLY A 117 17.95 -6.09 -17.06
N GLU A 118 17.83 -5.60 -15.82
CA GLU A 118 17.95 -6.42 -14.61
C GLU A 118 16.59 -6.98 -14.12
N ILE A 119 15.48 -6.44 -14.64
CA ILE A 119 14.13 -6.99 -14.46
C ILE A 119 13.40 -7.06 -15.81
N SER A 120 12.32 -7.83 -15.87
CA SER A 120 11.55 -8.06 -17.09
C SER A 120 11.04 -6.75 -17.72
N ARG A 121 11.20 -6.61 -19.05
CA ARG A 121 10.68 -5.46 -19.80
C ARG A 121 9.15 -5.51 -19.83
N GLN A 122 8.49 -4.60 -19.12
CA GLN A 122 7.04 -4.46 -19.00
C GLN A 122 6.68 -2.97 -18.91
N ASP A 123 5.39 -2.65 -18.91
CA ASP A 123 4.93 -1.31 -18.52
C ASP A 123 5.16 -1.10 -17.00
N PRO A 124 5.93 -0.06 -16.58
CA PRO A 124 6.27 0.15 -15.18
C PRO A 124 5.06 0.43 -14.27
N ASP A 125 4.05 1.14 -14.77
CA ASP A 125 2.86 1.50 -14.01
C ASP A 125 1.93 0.29 -13.81
N ILE A 126 1.79 -0.56 -14.83
CA ILE A 126 1.08 -1.84 -14.71
C ILE A 126 1.79 -2.74 -13.69
N MET A 127 3.11 -2.85 -13.78
CA MET A 127 3.92 -3.67 -12.87
C MET A 127 3.80 -3.17 -11.42
N PHE A 128 3.95 -1.85 -11.20
CA PHE A 128 3.73 -1.22 -9.91
C PHE A 128 2.33 -1.53 -9.36
N THR A 129 1.29 -1.34 -10.18
CA THR A 129 -0.10 -1.58 -9.79
C THR A 129 -0.35 -3.04 -9.42
N MET A 130 0.21 -3.99 -10.18
CA MET A 130 0.09 -5.42 -9.88
C MET A 130 0.82 -5.82 -8.61
N LEU A 131 2.04 -5.32 -8.38
CA LEU A 131 2.79 -5.58 -7.15
C LEU A 131 2.07 -5.01 -5.93
N ALA A 132 1.70 -3.72 -5.97
CA ALA A 132 1.02 -3.04 -4.89
C ALA A 132 -0.30 -3.72 -4.53
N ASN A 133 -1.13 -4.04 -5.53
CA ASN A 133 -2.40 -4.73 -5.31
C ASN A 133 -2.22 -6.18 -4.86
N GLY A 134 -1.30 -6.93 -5.49
CA GLY A 134 -1.06 -8.33 -5.18
C GLY A 134 -0.59 -8.52 -3.74
N ILE A 135 0.36 -7.69 -3.30
CA ILE A 135 0.86 -7.70 -1.92
C ILE A 135 -0.25 -7.28 -0.96
N SER A 136 -0.86 -6.11 -1.17
CA SER A 136 -1.85 -5.54 -0.25
C SER A 136 -3.06 -6.45 -0.07
N LYS A 137 -3.64 -6.95 -1.17
CA LYS A 137 -4.82 -7.81 -1.12
C LYS A 137 -4.52 -9.18 -0.53
N THR A 138 -3.36 -9.77 -0.82
CA THR A 138 -2.98 -11.07 -0.25
C THR A 138 -2.90 -11.01 1.28
N VAL A 139 -2.38 -9.92 1.83
CA VAL A 139 -2.27 -9.74 3.29
C VAL A 139 -3.62 -9.35 3.90
N ALA A 140 -4.30 -8.34 3.34
CA ALA A 140 -5.60 -7.85 3.83
C ALA A 140 -6.69 -8.94 3.82
N TYR A 141 -6.74 -9.74 2.75
CA TYR A 141 -7.69 -10.85 2.61
C TYR A 141 -7.10 -12.22 2.97
N SER A 142 -6.11 -12.25 3.87
CA SER A 142 -5.48 -13.51 4.31
C SER A 142 -6.45 -14.53 4.94
N HIS A 143 -7.62 -14.08 5.43
CA HIS A 143 -8.71 -14.95 5.86
C HIS A 143 -9.32 -15.77 4.70
N VAL A 144 -9.36 -15.23 3.47
CA VAL A 144 -9.78 -15.94 2.26
C VAL A 144 -8.74 -17.00 1.85
N LEU A 145 -7.45 -16.74 2.13
CA LEU A 145 -6.36 -17.68 1.88
C LEU A 145 -6.29 -18.81 2.94
N SER A 146 -6.78 -18.55 4.15
CA SER A 146 -6.64 -19.45 5.32
C SER A 146 -7.22 -20.86 5.16
N PRO A 147 -8.27 -21.12 4.35
CA PRO A 147 -8.73 -22.48 4.05
C PRO A 147 -7.74 -23.30 3.20
N PHE A 148 -6.88 -22.63 2.41
CA PHE A 148 -5.98 -23.27 1.45
C PHE A 148 -4.52 -23.31 1.92
N SER A 149 -4.15 -22.44 2.85
CA SER A 149 -2.78 -22.34 3.38
C SER A 149 -2.78 -22.05 4.87
N SER A 150 -1.86 -22.69 5.59
CA SER A 150 -1.62 -22.41 7.01
C SER A 150 -0.76 -21.16 7.24
N LEU A 151 -0.16 -20.60 6.18
CA LEU A 151 0.76 -19.47 6.29
C LEU A 151 0.15 -18.24 7.00
N PRO A 152 -1.10 -17.81 6.74
CA PRO A 152 -1.72 -16.69 7.46
C PRO A 152 -1.68 -16.81 9.00
N ARG A 153 -1.67 -18.03 9.54
CA ARG A 153 -1.56 -18.27 11.00
C ARG A 153 -0.15 -18.07 11.56
N HIS A 154 0.85 -17.87 10.69
CA HIS A 154 2.26 -17.78 11.01
C HIS A 154 2.87 -16.51 10.39
N ALA A 155 2.61 -15.35 10.97
CA ALA A 155 2.95 -14.02 10.43
C ALA A 155 4.38 -13.93 9.82
N LYS A 156 5.42 -14.39 10.53
CA LYS A 156 6.81 -14.37 10.01
C LYS A 156 6.99 -15.23 8.76
N LYS A 157 6.41 -16.43 8.73
CA LYS A 157 6.48 -17.33 7.57
C LYS A 157 5.66 -16.78 6.41
N PHE A 158 4.50 -16.19 6.70
CA PHE A 158 3.65 -15.58 5.69
C PHE A 158 4.33 -14.40 5.00
N LYS A 159 4.86 -13.45 5.78
CA LYS A 159 5.59 -12.29 5.28
C LYS A 159 6.75 -12.71 4.37
N ARG A 160 7.53 -13.71 4.80
CA ARG A 160 8.63 -14.24 3.98
C ARG A 160 8.13 -14.88 2.68
N ALA A 161 7.04 -15.64 2.73
CA ALA A 161 6.45 -16.24 1.53
C ALA A 161 5.97 -15.17 0.53
N VAL A 162 5.27 -14.14 1.02
CA VAL A 162 4.82 -13.01 0.19
C VAL A 162 6.01 -12.30 -0.45
N LEU A 163 7.08 -12.03 0.31
CA LEU A 163 8.31 -11.43 -0.22
C LEU A 163 8.93 -12.30 -1.31
N THR A 164 9.18 -13.58 -1.04
CA THR A 164 9.76 -14.50 -2.02
C THR A 164 8.92 -14.57 -3.29
N THR A 165 7.60 -14.64 -3.18
CA THR A 165 6.70 -14.65 -4.36
C THR A 165 6.74 -13.33 -5.12
N ALA A 166 6.70 -12.18 -4.44
CA ALA A 166 6.74 -10.88 -5.09
C ALA A 166 8.05 -10.64 -5.84
N LEU A 167 9.18 -11.02 -5.24
CA LEU A 167 10.50 -10.89 -5.89
C LEU A 167 10.63 -11.80 -7.12
N ALA A 168 10.05 -13.01 -7.08
CA ALA A 168 10.05 -13.91 -8.22
C ALA A 168 9.24 -13.37 -9.42
N MET A 169 8.27 -12.47 -9.19
CA MET A 169 7.51 -11.82 -10.27
C MET A 169 8.30 -10.76 -11.04
N LEU A 170 9.47 -10.34 -10.56
CA LEU A 170 10.32 -9.36 -11.24
C LEU A 170 11.02 -9.94 -12.49
N GLY A 171 11.03 -11.28 -12.63
CA GLY A 171 11.86 -12.02 -13.58
C GLY A 171 13.19 -12.39 -12.94
#